data_AF-A0A0C9VXV1-F1
#
_entry.id   AF-A0A0C9VXV1-F1
#
_cell.length_a   1.000
_cell.length_b   1.000
_cell.length_c   1.000
_cell.angle_alpha   90.00
_cell.angle_beta   90.00
_cell.angle_gamma   90.00
#
_symmetry.space_group_name_H-M   'P 1'
#
loop_
_entity.id
_entity.type
_entity.pdbx_description
1 polymer ?
#
loop_
_entity_poly.entity_id
_entity_poly.type
_entity_poly.pdbx_seq_one_letter_code
_entity_poly.pdbx_strand_id
1 'polypeptide(L)' 'LAAGLQFMGVKSVIGTLWSVLDNVAQDLVSAFYKEFCKDGTMDCTMAARALHKAVASLLEDKVRLEARAMFIHIG' A
#
# COMPACT_ATOMS: atom_id res chain seq x y z
N LEU A 1 1.72 16.03 -3.69
CA LEU A 1 0.31 15.59 -3.56
C LEU A 1 -0.03 15.11 -2.15
N ALA A 2 0.65 14.10 -1.59
CA ALA A 2 0.32 13.56 -0.26
C ALA A 2 0.21 14.62 0.86
N ALA A 3 1.16 15.57 0.94
CA ALA A 3 1.10 16.67 1.90
C ALA A 3 -0.15 17.57 1.71
N GLY A 4 -0.58 17.78 0.45
CA GLY A 4 -1.81 18.51 0.14
C GLY A 4 -3.06 17.75 0.59
N LEU A 5 -3.11 16.42 0.40
CA LEU A 5 -4.20 15.57 0.90
C LEU A 5 -4.30 15.63 2.43
N GLN A 6 -3.16 15.55 3.11
CA GLN A 6 -3.09 15.70 4.57
C GLN A 6 -3.56 17.09 5.03
N PHE A 7 -3.13 18.16 4.36
CA PHE A 7 -3.60 19.53 4.66
C PHE A 7 -5.13 19.69 4.44
N MET A 8 -5.71 18.95 3.49
CA MET A 8 -7.16 18.92 3.25
C MET A 8 -7.93 18.01 4.22
N GLY A 9 -7.26 17.39 5.20
CA GLY A 9 -7.89 16.56 6.23
C GLY A 9 -7.99 15.07 5.89
N VAL A 10 -7.35 14.59 4.82
CA VAL A 10 -7.22 13.15 4.55
C VAL A 10 -6.26 12.55 5.57
N LYS A 11 -6.77 11.66 6.43
CA LYS A 11 -6.02 11.15 7.58
C LYS A 11 -4.93 10.15 7.23
N SER A 12 -5.12 9.36 6.17
CA SER A 12 -4.20 8.30 5.77
C SER A 12 -4.16 8.21 4.25
N VAL A 13 -2.96 8.21 3.68
CA VAL A 13 -2.72 8.15 2.23
C VAL A 13 -1.75 7.02 1.94
N ILE A 14 -2.12 6.15 1.00
CA ILE A 14 -1.21 5.17 0.40
C ILE A 14 -0.95 5.60 -1.03
N GLY A 15 0.31 5.53 -1.46
CA GLY A 15 0.70 5.87 -2.82
C GLY A 15 2.07 5.36 -3.18
N THR A 16 2.57 5.81 -4.33
CA THR A 16 3.92 5.50 -4.80
C THR A 16 4.81 6.74 -4.85
N LEU A 17 6.10 6.58 -4.57
CA LEU A 17 7.09 7.65 -4.71
C LEU A 17 7.37 7.99 -6.18
N TRP A 18 7.38 6.99 -7.08
CA TRP A 18 7.53 7.15 -8.53
C TRP A 18 6.71 6.10 -9.28
N SER A 19 6.93 5.99 -10.60
CA SER A 19 6.28 5.00 -11.45
C SER A 19 6.59 3.57 -11.01
N VAL A 20 5.57 2.71 -11.07
CA VAL A 20 5.62 1.28 -10.81
C VAL A 20 5.01 0.56 -12.00
N LEU A 21 5.41 -0.70 -12.22
CA LEU A 21 4.80 -1.53 -13.25
C LEU A 21 3.36 -1.88 -12.87
N ASP A 22 2.45 -1.85 -13.84
CA ASP A 22 1.02 -2.09 -13.63
C ASP A 22 0.74 -3.45 -12.96
N ASN A 23 1.48 -4.50 -13.34
CA ASN A 23 1.33 -5.82 -12.73
C ASN A 23 1.68 -5.82 -11.24
N VAL A 24 2.82 -5.20 -10.87
CA VAL A 24 3.24 -5.09 -9.46
C VAL A 24 2.25 -4.27 -8.65
N ALA A 25 1.69 -3.20 -9.24
CA ALA A 25 0.66 -2.40 -8.59
C ALA A 25 -0.63 -3.21 -8.38
N GLN A 26 -1.07 -3.98 -9.38
CA GLN A 26 -2.24 -4.84 -9.30
C GLN A 26 -2.07 -5.92 -8.22
N ASP A 27 -0.92 -6.58 -8.18
CA ASP A 27 -0.60 -7.62 -7.20
C ASP A 27 -0.59 -7.04 -5.78
N LEU A 28 0.06 -5.89 -5.59
CA LEU A 28 0.09 -5.21 -4.30
C LEU A 28 -1.30 -4.78 -3.83
N VAL A 29 -2.09 -4.13 -4.69
CA VAL A 29 -3.44 -3.66 -4.31
C VAL A 29 -4.34 -4.85 -3.99
N SER A 30 -4.22 -5.95 -4.73
CA SER A 30 -4.96 -7.19 -4.45
C SER A 30 -4.57 -7.77 -3.09
N ALA A 31 -3.28 -7.84 -2.78
CA ALA A 31 -2.79 -8.32 -1.48
C ALA A 31 -3.18 -7.38 -0.33
N PHE A 32 -3.12 -6.06 -0.56
CA PHE A 32 -3.50 -5.03 0.40
C PHE A 32 -4.96 -5.19 0.82
N TYR A 33 -5.90 -5.22 -0.13
CA TYR A 33 -7.33 -5.31 0.21
C TYR A 33 -7.71 -6.67 0.79
N LYS A 34 -7.04 -7.76 0.39
CA LYS A 34 -7.21 -9.07 1.04
C LYS A 34 -6.86 -9.02 2.53
N GLU A 35 -5.78 -8.33 2.90
CA GLU A 35 -5.37 -8.20 4.30
C GLU A 35 -6.19 -7.13 5.03
N PHE A 36 -6.45 -6.00 4.41
CA PHE A 36 -7.17 -4.86 5.00
C PHE A 36 -8.64 -5.18 5.30
N CYS A 37 -9.26 -6.03 4.48
CA CYS A 37 -10.65 -6.47 4.65
C CYS A 37 -10.77 -7.88 5.23
N LYS A 38 -9.69 -8.45 5.78
CA LYS A 38 -9.64 -9.86 6.19
C LYS A 38 -10.73 -10.24 7.20
N ASP A 39 -11.06 -9.34 8.12
CA ASP A 39 -12.06 -9.58 9.16
C ASP A 39 -13.48 -9.16 8.74
N GLY A 40 -13.70 -8.90 7.44
CA GLY A 40 -15.00 -8.48 6.89
C GLY A 40 -15.33 -7.01 7.14
N THR A 41 -14.54 -6.30 7.94
CA THR A 41 -14.65 -4.86 8.19
C THR A 41 -13.38 -4.13 7.77
N MET A 42 -13.53 -2.96 7.14
CA MET A 42 -12.39 -2.08 6.88
C MET A 42 -12.04 -1.28 8.14
N ASP A 43 -10.91 -1.63 8.76
CA ASP A 43 -10.32 -0.86 9.87
C ASP A 43 -9.16 0.01 9.35
N CYS A 44 -9.43 1.30 9.17
CA CYS A 44 -8.44 2.26 8.69
C CYS A 44 -7.17 2.36 9.56
N THR A 45 -7.24 1.99 10.84
CA THR A 45 -6.05 1.99 11.73
C THR A 45 -5.04 0.90 11.34
N MET A 46 -5.49 -0.11 10.58
CA MET A 46 -4.66 -1.22 10.10
C MET A 46 -4.07 -1.00 8.70
N ALA A 47 -4.32 0.15 8.05
CA ALA A 47 -3.84 0.42 6.69
C ALA A 47 -2.32 0.27 6.55
N ALA A 48 -1.52 0.83 7.48
CA ALA A 48 -0.06 0.69 7.48
C ALA A 48 0.37 -0.78 7.59
N ARG A 49 -0.29 -1.55 8.46
CA ARG A 49 0.00 -2.97 8.68
C ARG A 49 -0.37 -3.83 7.48
N ALA A 50 -1.52 -3.55 6.87
CA ALA A 50 -1.96 -4.22 5.65
C ALA A 50 -1.01 -3.94 4.48
N LEU A 51 -0.56 -2.69 4.32
CA LEU A 51 0.45 -2.34 3.32
C LEU A 51 1.77 -3.06 3.56
N HIS A 52 2.25 -3.10 4.80
CA HIS A 52 3.48 -3.83 5.15
C HIS A 52 3.39 -5.32 4.77
N LYS A 53 2.27 -5.97 5.08
CA LYS A 53 2.05 -7.38 4.72
C LYS A 53 1.93 -7.59 3.20
N ALA A 54 1.27 -6.68 2.49
CA ALA A 54 1.17 -6.72 1.03
C ALA A 54 2.54 -6.55 0.34
N VAL A 55 3.39 -5.65 0.84
CA VAL A 55 4.77 -5.51 0.34
C VAL A 55 5.59 -6.76 0.67
N ALA A 56 5.35 -7.40 1.82
CA ALA A 56 6.03 -8.64 2.20
C ALA A 56 5.63 -9.82 1.30
N SER A 57 4.37 -9.93 0.86
CA SER A 57 3.96 -11.02 -0.05
C SER A 57 4.63 -10.91 -1.43
N LEU A 58 4.95 -9.71 -1.90
CA LEU A 58 5.68 -9.52 -3.17
C LEU A 58 7.12 -10.07 -3.14
N LEU A 59 7.68 -10.41 -1.97
CA LEU A 59 8.95 -11.15 -1.89
C LEU A 59 8.83 -12.55 -2.48
N GLU A 60 7.68 -13.20 -2.29
CA GLU A 60 7.41 -14.55 -2.80
C GLU A 60 7.37 -14.54 -4.34
N ASP A 61 6.90 -13.44 -4.92
CA ASP A 61 6.80 -13.22 -6.37
C ASP A 61 8.09 -12.68 -7.01
N LYS A 62 9.21 -12.65 -6.27
CA LYS A 62 10.55 -12.19 -6.73
C LYS A 62 10.56 -10.75 -7.27
N VAL A 63 9.67 -9.89 -6.78
CA VAL A 63 9.67 -8.47 -7.15
C VAL A 63 10.94 -7.80 -6.60
N ARG A 64 11.61 -7.01 -7.45
CA ARG A 64 12.84 -6.31 -7.05
C ARG A 64 12.59 -5.33 -5.91
N LEU A 65 13.60 -5.11 -5.08
CA LEU A 65 13.50 -4.21 -3.92
C LEU A 65 13.13 -2.79 -4.33
N GLU A 66 13.66 -2.30 -5.46
CA GLU A 66 13.40 -0.94 -5.92
C GLU A 66 11.93 -0.73 -6.22
N ALA A 67 11.23 -1.72 -6.79
CA ALA A 67 9.80 -1.63 -7.07
C ALA A 67 8.95 -1.70 -5.79
N ARG A 68 9.39 -2.47 -4.78
CA ARG A 68 8.68 -2.60 -3.49
C ARG A 68 8.82 -1.36 -2.61
N ALA A 69 10.01 -0.74 -2.60
CA ALA A 69 10.29 0.47 -1.83
C ALA A 69 9.49 1.70 -2.29
N MET A 70 8.81 1.61 -3.43
CA MET A 70 8.01 2.71 -3.98
C MET A 70 6.74 2.94 -3.20
N PHE A 71 6.16 1.89 -2.60
CA PHE A 71 4.87 1.97 -1.92
C PHE A 71 5.04 2.55 -0.52
N ILE A 72 4.35 3.66 -0.25
CA ILE A 72 4.44 4.37 1.01
C ILE A 72 3.05 4.60 1.60
N HIS A 73 3.03 4.73 2.92
CA HIS A 73 1.87 5.13 3.70
C HIS A 73 2.23 6.39 4.50
N ILE A 74 1.34 7.38 4.50
CA ILE A 74 1.50 8.65 5.24
C ILE A 74 0.21 8.93 6.01
N GLY A 75 0.36 9.03 7.34
CA GLY A 75 -0.70 9.42 8.28
C GLY A 75 -1.35 8.26 9.00
#